data_AF-A0AAN6LQ44-F1
#
_entry.id   AF-A0AAN6LQ44-F1
#
_cell.length_a   1.000
_cell.length_b   1.000
_cell.length_c   1.000
_cell.angle_alpha   90.00
_cell.angle_beta   90.00
_cell.angle_gamma   90.00
#
_symmetry.space_group_name_H-M   'P 1'
#
loop_
_entity.id
_entity.type
_entity.pdbx_description
1 polymer ?
#
loop_
_entity_poly.entity_id
_entity_poly.type
_entity_poly.pdbx_seq_one_letter_code
_entity_poly.pdbx_strand_id
1 'polypeptide(L)'
;MTPIRLAARRPAFRCLNAPSPRPQLRARNLHHQQSPSQRPLSDLEYVSVHRADVIRRAQLIRRRNWLALGAALSMIAPIFLVRLWDLPHPMTKPRTKTLTKNPLGKKVVIAPGDKVIAAPTSADHPTATDADVIELVETGTSYVPYFPKTINLPVPAGPEAIESEAEFHLLGLGIRKVSFLRVQVYVVGLYVRTSDLHILQNHLINTVNPTASALIPGEKEDLRKALLDPEKSTQIWDAVLSLKGVEGIDMAFRVVPTRGTDFAHLRDGWMRGIASRTDEVRKRQAELLRQQATANKQISLPKPVSDDEFSDEAFGAAMKDFKA
;
A
#
# COMPACT_ATOMS: atom_id res chain seq x y z
N MET A 1 46.88 -4.35 34.98
CA MET A 1 45.95 -5.44 34.60
C MET A 1 44.69 -5.31 35.44
N THR A 2 43.62 -4.82 34.85
CA THR A 2 42.32 -4.57 35.49
C THR A 2 41.25 -5.32 34.69
N PRO A 3 40.43 -6.17 35.29
CA PRO A 3 39.47 -6.99 34.54
C PRO A 3 38.21 -6.19 34.20
N ILE A 4 37.96 -6.03 32.90
CA ILE A 4 36.70 -5.53 32.33
C ILE A 4 35.67 -6.67 32.41
N ARG A 5 34.61 -6.50 33.22
CA ARG A 5 33.43 -7.37 33.19
C ARG A 5 32.31 -6.69 32.40
N LEU A 6 32.02 -7.28 31.25
CA LEU A 6 30.87 -7.02 30.38
C LEU A 6 29.58 -7.43 31.11
N ALA A 7 28.64 -6.50 31.26
CA ALA A 7 27.29 -6.79 31.72
C ALA A 7 26.34 -6.90 30.52
N ALA A 8 25.78 -8.10 30.33
CA ALA A 8 24.77 -8.41 29.33
C ALA A 8 23.47 -7.64 29.58
N ARG A 9 22.98 -6.89 28.59
CA ARG A 9 21.65 -6.28 28.61
C ARG A 9 20.61 -7.32 28.19
N ARG A 10 19.75 -7.75 29.12
CA ARG A 10 18.49 -8.45 28.79
C ARG A 10 17.37 -7.41 28.59
N PRO A 11 16.47 -7.59 27.62
CA PRO A 11 15.34 -6.69 27.40
C PRO A 11 14.26 -6.93 28.45
N ALA A 12 13.84 -5.88 29.15
CA ALA A 12 12.69 -5.92 30.04
C ALA A 12 11.42 -5.65 29.21
N PHE A 13 10.66 -6.69 28.89
CA PHE A 13 9.25 -6.53 28.51
C PHE A 13 8.49 -5.99 29.73
N ARG A 14 8.08 -4.72 29.66
CA ARG A 14 7.36 -4.04 30.74
C ARG A 14 5.87 -3.97 30.37
N CYS A 15 5.07 -4.80 31.01
CA CYS A 15 3.61 -4.77 30.93
C CYS A 15 3.11 -3.43 31.49
N LEU A 16 2.26 -2.72 30.74
CA LEU A 16 1.80 -1.35 31.07
C LEU A 16 0.80 -1.24 32.24
N ASN A 17 0.53 -2.32 32.99
CA ASN A 17 -0.49 -2.35 34.04
C ASN A 17 -0.08 -3.09 35.33
N ALA A 18 1.19 -3.01 35.74
CA ALA A 18 1.62 -3.47 37.06
C ALA A 18 1.79 -2.28 38.04
N PRO A 19 1.14 -2.29 39.22
CA PRO A 19 1.34 -1.25 40.24
C PRO A 19 2.78 -1.31 40.78
N SER A 20 3.42 -0.16 40.90
CA SER A 20 4.81 -0.02 41.36
C SER A 20 5.03 -0.53 42.78
N PRO A 21 6.13 -1.24 43.08
CA PRO A 21 6.50 -1.55 44.46
C PRO A 21 6.99 -0.28 45.17
N ARG A 22 6.40 0.02 46.34
CA ARG A 22 6.76 1.16 47.18
C ARG A 22 8.18 0.97 47.76
N PRO A 23 9.06 1.98 47.72
CA PRO A 23 10.36 1.90 48.38
C PRO A 23 10.19 1.95 49.90
N GLN A 24 10.73 0.95 50.61
CA GLN A 24 10.86 0.95 52.05
C GLN A 24 11.97 1.94 52.45
N LEU A 25 11.58 3.14 52.89
CA LEU A 25 12.50 4.08 53.55
C LEU A 25 12.69 3.64 55.00
N ARG A 26 13.92 3.23 55.31
CA ARG A 26 14.39 2.86 56.64
C ARG A 26 14.54 4.11 57.50
N ALA A 27 13.98 4.04 58.70
CA ALA A 27 13.77 5.11 59.66
C ALA A 27 15.05 5.84 60.09
N ARG A 28 14.94 7.17 60.24
CA ARG A 28 15.88 7.98 61.01
C ARG A 28 15.10 8.58 62.19
N ASN A 29 15.46 8.13 63.39
CA ASN A 29 14.87 8.53 64.67
C ASN A 29 14.99 10.04 64.88
N LEU A 30 13.87 10.72 65.03
CA LEU A 30 13.77 12.09 65.51
C LEU A 30 12.54 12.22 66.40
N HIS A 31 12.82 12.46 67.68
CA HIS A 31 11.98 13.09 68.69
C HIS A 31 10.59 12.52 68.98
N HIS A 32 10.48 12.06 70.22
CA HIS A 32 9.26 11.87 71.00
C HIS A 32 8.30 13.05 70.83
N GLN A 33 7.23 12.86 70.05
CA GLN A 33 6.00 13.63 70.16
C GLN A 33 4.82 12.66 70.13
N GLN A 34 4.00 12.81 71.16
CA GLN A 34 2.80 12.03 71.44
C GLN A 34 1.92 11.96 70.19
N SER A 35 1.47 10.75 69.86
CA SER A 35 0.37 10.54 68.92
C SER A 35 -0.84 11.40 69.35
N PRO A 36 -1.28 12.39 68.56
CA PRO A 36 -2.54 13.05 68.86
C PRO A 36 -3.61 11.98 68.65
N SER A 37 -4.40 11.75 69.69
CA SER A 37 -5.59 10.92 69.60
C SER A 37 -6.41 11.38 68.40
N GLN A 38 -6.74 10.46 67.49
CA GLN A 38 -7.71 10.74 66.44
C GLN A 38 -9.04 11.02 67.13
N ARG A 39 -9.31 12.30 67.39
CA ARG A 39 -10.67 12.74 67.69
C ARG A 39 -11.50 12.41 66.44
N PRO A 40 -12.61 11.67 66.54
CA PRO A 40 -13.55 11.58 65.44
C PRO A 40 -13.94 13.01 65.10
N LEU A 41 -13.59 13.48 63.90
CA LEU A 41 -14.00 14.78 63.41
C LEU A 41 -15.53 14.80 63.50
N SER A 42 -16.09 15.85 64.11
CA SER A 42 -17.54 15.97 64.24
C SER A 42 -18.20 15.85 62.85
N ASP A 43 -19.38 15.24 62.76
CA ASP A 43 -20.06 15.02 61.47
C ASP A 43 -20.19 16.31 60.63
N LEU A 44 -20.31 17.46 61.30
CA LEU A 44 -20.33 18.79 60.68
C LEU A 44 -19.00 19.17 60.02
N GLU A 45 -17.88 18.81 60.64
CA GLU A 45 -16.52 19.07 60.13
C GLU A 45 -16.13 18.07 59.04
N TYR A 46 -16.58 16.82 59.12
CA TYR A 46 -16.44 15.85 58.04
C TYR A 46 -17.21 16.27 56.77
N VAL A 47 -18.44 16.76 56.94
CA VAL A 47 -19.27 17.30 55.84
C VAL A 47 -18.64 18.57 55.25
N SER A 48 -17.98 19.41 56.05
CA SER A 48 -17.33 20.63 55.55
C SER A 48 -16.07 20.33 54.73
N VAL A 49 -15.25 19.35 55.14
CA VAL A 49 -14.07 18.89 54.39
C VAL A 49 -14.48 18.24 53.06
N HIS A 50 -15.51 17.39 53.05
CA HIS A 50 -16.02 16.80 51.80
C HIS A 50 -16.56 17.87 50.84
N ARG A 51 -17.30 18.86 51.35
CA ARG A 51 -17.75 19.99 50.51
C ARG A 51 -16.57 20.76 49.93
N ALA A 52 -15.53 21.01 50.71
CA ALA A 52 -14.32 21.69 50.23
C ALA A 52 -13.59 20.88 49.13
N ASP A 53 -13.49 19.57 49.28
CA ASP A 53 -12.86 18.69 48.30
C ASP A 53 -13.70 18.53 47.02
N VAL A 54 -15.02 18.49 47.13
CA VAL A 54 -15.94 18.51 45.98
C VAL A 54 -15.79 19.82 45.19
N ILE A 55 -15.67 20.96 45.87
CA ILE A 55 -15.43 22.26 45.23
C ILE A 55 -14.08 22.28 44.50
N ARG A 56 -13.00 21.79 45.13
CA ARG A 56 -11.67 21.69 44.51
C ARG A 56 -11.67 20.78 43.28
N ARG A 57 -12.33 19.61 43.36
CA ARG A 57 -12.48 18.69 42.23
C ARG A 57 -13.29 19.30 41.09
N ALA A 58 -14.38 20.00 41.41
CA ALA A 58 -15.18 20.70 40.41
C ALA A 58 -14.36 21.78 39.68
N GLN A 59 -13.51 22.52 40.39
CA GLN A 59 -12.60 23.50 39.80
C GLN A 59 -11.56 22.85 38.88
N LEU A 60 -10.95 21.73 39.30
CA LEU A 60 -9.99 20.99 38.48
C LEU A 60 -10.63 20.37 37.24
N ILE A 61 -11.85 19.84 37.35
CA ILE A 61 -12.60 19.30 36.21
C ILE A 61 -12.92 20.41 35.21
N ARG A 62 -13.37 21.59 35.68
CA ARG A 62 -13.61 22.75 34.80
C ARG A 62 -12.33 23.16 34.06
N ARG A 63 -11.20 23.28 34.77
CA ARG A 63 -9.90 23.61 34.15
C ARG A 63 -9.45 22.56 33.14
N ARG A 64 -9.58 21.27 33.46
CA ARG A 64 -9.27 20.18 32.53
C ARG A 64 -10.14 20.25 31.27
N ASN A 65 -11.43 20.49 31.43
CA ASN A 65 -12.35 20.57 30.29
C ASN A 65 -12.06 21.79 29.41
N TRP A 66 -11.69 22.93 29.99
CA TRP A 66 -11.24 24.12 29.25
C TRP A 66 -9.93 23.88 28.50
N LEU A 67 -8.95 23.22 29.11
CA LEU A 67 -7.70 22.84 28.46
C LEU A 67 -7.92 21.83 27.33
N ALA A 68 -8.79 20.84 27.54
CA ALA A 68 -9.14 19.85 26.52
C ALA A 68 -9.86 20.51 25.33
N LEU A 69 -10.77 21.46 25.57
CA LEU A 69 -11.47 22.20 24.53
C LEU A 69 -10.50 23.10 23.73
N GLY A 70 -9.56 23.77 24.41
CA GLY A 70 -8.51 24.53 23.74
C GLY A 70 -7.61 23.67 22.85
N ALA A 71 -7.23 22.48 23.32
CA ALA A 71 -6.44 21.52 22.54
C ALA A 71 -7.23 20.94 21.35
N ALA A 72 -8.54 20.71 21.50
CA ALA A 72 -9.38 20.29 20.39
C ALA A 72 -9.52 21.39 19.33
N LEU A 73 -9.74 22.64 19.75
CA LEU A 73 -9.83 23.79 18.83
C LEU A 73 -8.51 24.03 18.08
N SER A 74 -7.36 23.87 18.72
CA SER A 74 -6.06 24.04 18.06
C SER A 74 -5.74 22.95 17.04
N MET A 75 -6.27 21.74 17.21
CA MET A 75 -6.16 20.67 16.20
C MET A 75 -7.16 20.85 15.05
N ILE A 76 -8.35 21.39 15.31
CA ILE A 76 -9.41 21.53 14.29
C ILE A 76 -9.18 22.78 13.41
N ALA A 77 -8.66 23.88 13.96
CA ALA A 77 -8.47 25.13 13.21
C ALA A 77 -7.60 24.99 11.94
N PRO A 78 -6.46 24.28 11.94
CA PRO A 78 -5.67 24.07 10.72
C PRO A 78 -6.39 23.20 9.69
N ILE A 79 -7.14 22.19 10.14
CA ILE A 79 -7.91 21.30 9.26
C ILE A 79 -9.02 22.08 8.56
N PHE A 80 -9.71 22.95 9.30
CA PHE A 80 -10.74 23.81 8.74
C PHE A 80 -10.14 24.85 7.79
N LEU A 81 -9.00 25.45 8.12
CA LEU A 81 -8.28 26.39 7.25
C LEU A 81 -7.92 25.75 5.90
N VAL A 82 -7.41 24.51 5.90
CA VAL A 82 -7.04 23.79 4.68
C VAL A 82 -8.27 23.32 3.88
N ARG A 83 -9.41 23.08 4.54
CA ARG A 83 -10.64 22.61 3.89
C ARG A 83 -11.49 23.75 3.33
N LEU A 84 -11.47 24.93 3.95
CA LEU A 84 -12.28 26.08 3.52
C LEU A 84 -11.50 27.03 2.60
N TRP A 85 -10.17 27.00 2.66
CA TRP A 85 -9.32 27.73 1.73
C TRP A 85 -9.01 26.82 0.54
N ASP A 86 -9.84 26.88 -0.49
CA ASP A 86 -9.43 26.45 -1.82
C ASP A 86 -8.31 27.39 -2.26
N LEU A 87 -7.06 26.99 -1.95
CA LEU A 87 -5.88 27.55 -2.58
C LEU A 87 -6.16 27.53 -4.08
N PRO A 88 -6.24 28.70 -4.75
CA PRO A 88 -6.35 28.69 -6.20
C PRO A 88 -5.15 27.90 -6.70
N HIS A 89 -5.42 26.77 -7.37
CA HIS A 89 -4.41 26.11 -8.17
C HIS A 89 -3.82 27.23 -9.01
N PRO A 90 -2.50 27.47 -8.98
CA PRO A 90 -1.94 28.52 -9.80
C PRO A 90 -2.42 28.25 -11.20
N MET A 91 -3.33 29.12 -11.69
CA MET A 91 -3.79 29.07 -13.06
C MET A 91 -2.51 28.99 -13.87
N THR A 92 -2.46 27.97 -14.71
CA THR A 92 -1.46 27.74 -15.73
C THR A 92 -1.43 28.97 -16.62
N LYS A 93 -0.75 30.03 -16.15
CA LYS A 93 -0.13 30.98 -17.04
C LYS A 93 0.73 30.12 -17.96
N PRO A 94 0.61 30.22 -19.29
CA PRO A 94 1.52 29.54 -20.19
C PRO A 94 2.88 30.15 -19.93
N ARG A 95 3.60 29.53 -18.99
CA ARG A 95 4.95 29.90 -18.67
C ARG A 95 5.72 29.32 -19.83
N THR A 96 5.97 30.17 -20.82
CA THR A 96 7.12 30.13 -21.72
C THR A 96 8.39 30.16 -20.86
N LYS A 97 8.57 29.10 -20.08
CA LYS A 97 9.85 28.67 -19.60
C LYS A 97 10.24 27.59 -20.58
N THR A 98 11.18 27.94 -21.43
CA THR A 98 12.16 27.03 -22.03
C THR A 98 12.35 25.83 -21.09
N LEU A 99 11.62 24.74 -21.37
CA LEU A 99 11.61 23.55 -20.52
C LEU A 99 12.95 22.87 -20.72
N THR A 100 13.83 23.07 -19.75
CA THR A 100 15.08 22.36 -19.60
C THR A 100 14.80 20.87 -19.52
N LYS A 101 15.18 20.15 -20.59
CA LYS A 101 15.45 18.71 -20.71
C LYS A 101 14.46 17.80 -19.98
N ASN A 102 13.59 17.13 -20.74
CA ASN A 102 12.96 15.89 -20.29
C ASN A 102 14.04 14.88 -19.85
N PRO A 103 13.71 13.87 -19.02
CA PRO A 103 14.61 12.77 -18.71
C PRO A 103 15.08 11.97 -19.94
N LEU A 104 14.50 12.25 -21.13
CA LEU A 104 14.88 11.70 -22.42
C LEU A 104 15.84 12.61 -23.23
N GLY A 105 16.31 13.72 -22.68
CA GLY A 105 17.19 14.68 -23.38
C GLY A 105 16.53 15.49 -24.51
N LYS A 106 15.26 15.22 -24.83
CA LYS A 106 14.46 15.90 -25.89
C LYS A 106 13.79 17.18 -25.38
N LYS A 107 13.58 18.16 -26.27
CA LYS A 107 12.89 19.44 -25.99
C LYS A 107 11.37 19.20 -26.05
N VAL A 108 10.65 19.68 -25.05
CA VAL A 108 9.17 19.65 -25.06
C VAL A 108 8.65 20.87 -25.79
N VAL A 109 7.82 20.65 -26.80
CA VAL A 109 7.18 21.68 -27.62
C VAL A 109 5.69 21.37 -27.71
N ILE A 110 4.85 22.41 -27.75
CA ILE A 110 3.43 22.27 -28.05
C ILE A 110 3.28 22.43 -29.56
N ALA A 111 2.81 21.38 -30.22
CA ALA A 111 2.60 21.38 -31.66
C ALA A 111 1.18 21.87 -32.01
N PRO A 112 0.89 22.18 -33.30
CA PRO A 112 -0.44 22.58 -33.73
C PRO A 112 -1.51 21.56 -33.30
N GLY A 113 -2.60 22.03 -32.70
CA GLY A 113 -3.68 21.19 -32.17
C GLY A 113 -3.51 20.75 -30.71
N ASP A 114 -2.82 21.56 -29.89
CA ASP A 114 -2.63 21.37 -28.43
C ASP A 114 -1.96 20.05 -28.01
N LYS A 115 -1.28 19.37 -28.95
CA LYS A 115 -0.52 18.14 -28.66
C LYS A 115 0.82 18.51 -28.05
N VAL A 116 1.12 17.94 -26.89
CA VAL A 116 2.44 18.08 -26.25
C VAL A 116 3.39 17.05 -26.86
N ILE A 117 4.57 17.49 -27.25
CA ILE A 117 5.49 16.71 -28.06
C ILE A 117 6.91 16.77 -27.50
N ALA A 118 7.62 15.64 -27.50
CA ALA A 118 9.07 15.59 -27.29
C ALA A 118 9.81 15.48 -28.64
N ALA A 119 10.52 16.53 -29.03
CA ALA A 119 11.31 16.61 -30.26
C ALA A 119 12.82 16.70 -29.96
N PRO A 120 13.69 16.21 -30.86
CA PRO A 120 15.13 16.41 -30.74
C PRO A 120 15.49 17.90 -30.76
N THR A 121 16.57 18.28 -30.07
CA THR A 121 16.95 19.70 -29.91
C THR A 121 17.34 20.38 -31.22
N SER A 122 17.64 19.59 -32.27
CA SER A 122 18.06 20.03 -33.60
C SER A 122 16.90 20.28 -34.60
N ALA A 123 15.66 19.93 -34.25
CA ALA A 123 14.54 20.07 -35.19
C ALA A 123 13.96 21.49 -35.17
N ASP A 124 13.93 22.12 -36.36
CA ASP A 124 13.21 23.37 -36.61
C ASP A 124 11.74 23.07 -36.96
N HIS A 125 10.81 23.59 -36.17
CA HIS A 125 9.35 23.37 -36.29
C HIS A 125 8.89 21.89 -36.31
N PRO A 126 9.10 21.13 -35.23
CA PRO A 126 8.66 19.73 -35.16
C PRO A 126 7.14 19.61 -35.19
N THR A 127 6.64 18.71 -36.02
CA THR A 127 5.22 18.34 -36.14
C THR A 127 4.99 16.94 -35.59
N ALA A 128 3.77 16.62 -35.16
CA ALA A 128 3.40 15.29 -34.66
C ALA A 128 3.61 14.13 -35.64
N THR A 129 3.83 14.43 -36.93
CA THR A 129 4.07 13.47 -38.01
C THR A 129 5.53 13.10 -38.22
N ASP A 130 6.46 13.78 -37.54
CA ASP A 130 7.90 13.53 -37.73
C ASP A 130 8.31 12.23 -37.02
N ALA A 131 9.18 11.43 -37.64
CA ALA A 131 9.53 10.09 -37.16
C ALA A 131 10.24 10.09 -35.78
N ASP A 132 11.02 11.13 -35.47
CA ASP A 132 11.79 11.22 -34.23
C ASP A 132 11.01 11.82 -33.04
N VAL A 133 9.76 12.16 -33.31
CA VAL A 133 8.90 12.96 -32.45
C VAL A 133 7.96 12.05 -31.66
N ILE A 134 8.02 12.15 -30.33
CA ILE A 134 7.21 11.33 -29.43
C ILE A 134 6.09 12.18 -28.84
N GLU A 135 4.84 11.77 -29.08
CA GLU A 135 3.67 12.39 -28.47
C GLU A 135 3.70 12.16 -26.95
N LEU A 136 3.45 13.22 -26.18
CA LEU A 136 3.45 13.20 -24.73
C LEU A 136 2.03 13.36 -24.20
N VAL A 137 1.70 12.54 -23.20
CA VAL A 137 0.43 12.56 -22.47
C VAL A 137 0.66 13.18 -21.10
N GLU A 138 -0.22 14.09 -20.68
CA GLU A 138 -0.16 14.72 -19.36
C GLU A 138 -0.52 13.73 -18.26
N THR A 139 0.26 13.69 -17.17
CA THR A 139 -0.01 12.78 -16.05
C THR A 139 -0.87 13.39 -14.96
N GLY A 140 -1.04 14.72 -14.95
CA GLY A 140 -1.68 15.47 -13.86
C GLY A 140 -0.83 15.60 -12.59
N THR A 141 0.47 15.25 -12.62
CA THR A 141 1.40 15.48 -11.51
C THR A 141 2.41 16.57 -11.82
N SER A 142 2.84 17.32 -10.81
CA SER A 142 3.87 18.36 -10.99
C SER A 142 5.28 17.80 -11.14
N TYR A 143 5.54 16.59 -10.63
CA TYR A 143 6.88 16.00 -10.60
C TYR A 143 7.22 15.21 -11.86
N VAL A 144 6.23 14.53 -12.44
CA VAL A 144 6.38 13.77 -13.68
C VAL A 144 5.32 14.28 -14.64
N PRO A 145 5.46 15.47 -15.23
CA PRO A 145 4.37 16.15 -15.93
C PRO A 145 3.87 15.36 -17.15
N TYR A 146 4.76 14.62 -17.81
CA TYR A 146 4.48 13.97 -19.08
C TYR A 146 4.90 12.49 -19.09
N PHE A 147 4.14 11.69 -19.83
CA PHE A 147 4.43 10.30 -20.17
C PHE A 147 4.45 10.15 -21.69
N PRO A 148 5.38 9.38 -22.29
CA PRO A 148 5.37 9.17 -23.73
C PRO A 148 4.24 8.22 -24.12
N LYS A 149 3.55 8.54 -25.21
CA LYS A 149 2.47 7.72 -25.76
C LYS A 149 3.00 6.41 -26.35
N THR A 150 4.19 6.44 -26.92
CA THR A 150 4.87 5.26 -27.49
C THR A 150 6.26 5.11 -26.89
N ILE A 151 6.68 3.85 -26.69
CA ILE A 151 8.03 3.50 -26.25
C ILE A 151 8.54 2.31 -27.07
N ASN A 152 9.84 2.27 -27.33
CA ASN A 152 10.50 1.11 -27.91
C ASN A 152 11.23 0.36 -26.81
N LEU A 153 11.03 -0.96 -26.75
CA LEU A 153 11.71 -1.83 -25.81
C LEU A 153 12.43 -2.95 -26.57
N PRO A 154 13.64 -3.34 -26.13
CA PRO A 154 14.31 -4.51 -26.67
C PRO A 154 13.54 -5.76 -26.26
N VAL A 155 13.21 -6.59 -27.25
CA VAL A 155 12.51 -7.87 -27.10
C VAL A 155 13.42 -8.95 -27.69
N PRO A 156 13.64 -10.07 -26.99
CA PRO A 156 14.36 -11.19 -27.55
C PRO A 156 13.56 -11.80 -28.70
N ALA A 157 14.09 -11.74 -29.93
CA ALA A 157 13.48 -12.36 -31.10
C ALA A 157 14.26 -13.61 -31.52
N GLY A 158 13.57 -14.76 -31.55
CA GLY A 158 14.10 -16.02 -32.07
C GLY A 158 15.03 -16.81 -31.11
N PRO A 159 15.48 -18.00 -31.53
CA PRO A 159 16.33 -18.89 -30.72
C PRO A 159 17.73 -18.33 -30.44
N GLU A 160 18.18 -17.35 -31.23
CA GLU A 160 19.48 -16.67 -31.06
C GLU A 160 19.39 -15.40 -30.21
N ALA A 161 18.21 -15.07 -29.66
CA ALA A 161 17.97 -13.89 -28.83
C ALA A 161 18.50 -12.58 -29.46
N ILE A 162 18.29 -12.41 -30.77
CA ILE A 162 18.62 -11.16 -31.45
C ILE A 162 17.73 -10.08 -30.83
N GLU A 163 18.35 -9.01 -30.33
CA GLU A 163 17.64 -7.88 -29.75
C GLU A 163 16.89 -7.14 -30.86
N SER A 164 15.58 -7.40 -30.97
CA SER A 164 14.69 -6.62 -31.82
C SER A 164 14.03 -5.55 -30.97
N GLU A 165 13.95 -4.33 -31.48
CA GLU A 165 13.11 -3.32 -30.84
C GLU A 165 11.65 -3.57 -31.21
N ALA A 166 10.76 -3.50 -30.23
CA ALA A 166 9.32 -3.52 -30.43
C ALA A 166 8.68 -2.26 -29.88
N GLU A 167 7.73 -1.72 -30.62
CA GLU A 167 6.96 -0.55 -30.22
C GLU A 167 5.80 -0.96 -29.30
N PHE A 168 5.64 -0.22 -28.22
CA PHE A 168 4.54 -0.35 -27.28
C PHE A 168 3.76 0.96 -27.17
N HIS A 169 2.44 0.86 -27.10
CA HIS A 169 1.50 1.96 -26.98
C HIS A 169 0.95 2.10 -25.56
N LEU A 170 0.87 3.33 -25.06
CA LEU A 170 0.33 3.64 -23.74
C LEU A 170 -1.19 3.42 -23.71
N LEU A 171 -1.64 2.43 -22.93
CA LEU A 171 -3.06 2.12 -22.75
C LEU A 171 -3.70 2.98 -21.66
N GLY A 172 -2.97 3.23 -20.57
CA GLY A 172 -3.50 3.99 -19.44
C GLY A 172 -2.42 4.38 -18.43
N LEU A 173 -2.68 5.47 -17.71
CA LEU A 173 -1.81 5.99 -16.66
C LEU A 173 -2.56 6.10 -15.34
N GLY A 174 -1.84 5.93 -14.24
CA GLY A 174 -2.39 6.01 -12.89
C GLY A 174 -1.38 6.52 -11.88
N ILE A 175 -1.86 7.20 -10.84
CA ILE A 175 -1.03 7.72 -9.76
C ILE A 175 -1.28 6.91 -8.50
N ARG A 176 -0.24 6.28 -7.95
CA ARG A 176 -0.34 5.61 -6.66
C ARG A 176 -0.18 6.60 -5.52
N LYS A 177 -1.12 6.61 -4.59
CA LYS A 177 -1.09 7.42 -3.35
C LYS A 177 -1.06 6.54 -2.10
N VAL A 178 -0.44 7.02 -1.03
CA VAL A 178 -0.44 6.38 0.30
C VAL A 178 -1.49 6.99 1.24
N SER A 179 -2.05 6.18 2.14
CA SER A 179 -3.30 6.48 2.87
C SER A 179 -3.21 7.61 3.89
N PHE A 180 -2.06 7.83 4.55
CA PHE A 180 -2.00 8.75 5.71
C PHE A 180 -2.06 10.24 5.32
N LEU A 181 -1.50 10.62 4.17
CA LEU A 181 -1.42 12.01 3.71
C LEU A 181 -1.74 12.17 2.21
N ARG A 182 -2.32 11.13 1.58
CA ARG A 182 -2.57 11.05 0.12
C ARG A 182 -1.35 11.41 -0.73
N VAL A 183 -0.15 11.16 -0.20
CA VAL A 183 1.11 11.49 -0.85
C VAL A 183 1.28 10.62 -2.08
N GLN A 184 1.59 11.25 -3.21
CA GLN A 184 1.88 10.58 -4.47
C GLN A 184 3.26 9.92 -4.39
N VAL A 185 3.32 8.61 -4.65
CA VAL A 185 4.55 7.80 -4.55
C VAL A 185 5.17 7.61 -5.92
N TYR A 186 4.37 7.19 -6.90
CA TYR A 186 4.80 6.97 -8.28
C TYR A 186 3.63 7.14 -9.25
N VAL A 187 3.95 7.46 -10.50
CA VAL A 187 3.07 7.29 -11.65
C VAL A 187 3.39 5.95 -12.29
N VAL A 188 2.36 5.20 -12.66
CA VAL A 188 2.48 3.97 -13.45
C VAL A 188 1.76 4.16 -14.78
N GLY A 189 2.40 3.78 -15.87
CA GLY A 189 1.79 3.64 -17.19
C GLY A 189 1.81 2.18 -17.62
N LEU A 190 0.67 1.69 -18.11
CA LEU A 190 0.55 0.39 -18.75
C LEU A 190 0.69 0.57 -20.25
N TYR A 191 1.65 -0.12 -20.84
CA TYR A 191 1.92 -0.16 -22.27
C TYR A 191 1.61 -1.55 -22.81
N VAL A 192 1.10 -1.62 -24.03
CA VAL A 192 0.80 -2.87 -24.75
C VAL A 192 1.54 -2.82 -26.09
N ARG A 193 2.11 -3.94 -26.53
CA ARG A 193 2.77 -4.03 -27.83
C ARG A 193 1.79 -3.63 -28.93
N THR A 194 2.21 -2.77 -29.86
CA THR A 194 1.31 -2.21 -30.90
C THR A 194 0.70 -3.32 -31.76
N SER A 195 1.44 -4.41 -32.03
CA SER A 195 0.92 -5.56 -32.77
C SER A 195 -0.20 -6.30 -32.07
N ASP A 196 -0.22 -6.33 -30.73
CA ASP A 196 -1.12 -7.20 -29.94
C ASP A 196 -2.38 -6.45 -29.49
N LEU A 197 -2.47 -5.15 -29.80
CA LEU A 197 -3.57 -4.28 -29.37
C LEU A 197 -4.94 -4.80 -29.86
N HIS A 198 -4.99 -5.35 -31.07
CA HIS A 198 -6.22 -5.91 -31.63
C HIS A 198 -6.69 -7.16 -30.88
N ILE A 199 -5.77 -7.98 -30.36
CA ILE A 199 -6.08 -9.17 -29.55
C ILE A 199 -6.73 -8.72 -28.24
N LEU A 200 -6.13 -7.74 -27.57
CA LEU A 200 -6.69 -7.15 -26.35
C LEU A 200 -8.07 -6.55 -26.61
N GLN A 201 -8.23 -5.80 -27.70
CA GLN A 201 -9.50 -5.20 -28.07
C GLN A 201 -10.58 -6.27 -28.31
N ASN A 202 -10.28 -7.30 -29.09
CA ASN A 202 -11.22 -8.39 -29.37
C ASN A 202 -11.64 -9.12 -28.09
N HIS A 203 -10.68 -9.40 -27.19
CA HIS A 203 -10.99 -10.02 -25.91
C HIS A 203 -11.94 -9.14 -25.07
N LEU A 204 -11.67 -7.84 -24.96
CA LEU A 204 -12.53 -6.92 -24.22
C LEU A 204 -13.93 -6.78 -24.83
N ILE A 205 -14.06 -6.77 -26.16
CA ILE A 205 -15.36 -6.74 -26.83
C ILE A 205 -16.14 -8.02 -26.50
N ASN A 206 -15.50 -9.19 -26.65
CA ASN A 206 -16.12 -10.49 -26.43
C ASN A 206 -16.54 -10.71 -24.97
N THR A 207 -15.90 -10.05 -24.00
CA THR A 207 -16.33 -10.13 -22.59
C THR A 207 -17.70 -9.50 -22.33
N VAL A 208 -18.11 -8.50 -23.12
CA VAL A 208 -19.43 -7.87 -22.98
C VAL A 208 -20.44 -8.52 -23.92
N ASN A 209 -20.04 -8.75 -25.17
CA ASN A 209 -20.90 -9.37 -26.17
C ASN A 209 -20.08 -10.36 -27.02
N PRO A 210 -20.28 -11.68 -26.87
CA PRO A 210 -19.48 -12.69 -27.54
C PRO A 210 -19.67 -12.73 -29.07
N THR A 211 -20.70 -12.06 -29.60
CA THR A 211 -21.03 -12.05 -31.02
C THR A 211 -20.63 -10.74 -31.71
N ALA A 212 -20.24 -9.70 -30.95
CA ALA A 212 -19.96 -8.38 -31.50
C ALA A 212 -18.50 -8.26 -31.94
N SER A 213 -18.26 -7.63 -33.10
CA SER A 213 -16.91 -7.25 -33.55
C SER A 213 -16.51 -5.82 -33.16
N ALA A 214 -17.45 -5.03 -32.63
CA ALA A 214 -17.22 -3.66 -32.18
C ALA A 214 -18.21 -3.28 -31.07
N LEU A 215 -17.79 -2.41 -30.15
CA LEU A 215 -18.63 -1.94 -29.04
C LEU A 215 -19.52 -0.77 -29.48
N ILE A 216 -20.82 -0.94 -29.29
CA ILE A 216 -21.82 0.13 -29.39
C ILE A 216 -21.68 1.03 -28.14
N PRO A 217 -22.02 2.34 -28.19
CA PRO A 217 -21.86 3.24 -27.04
C PRO A 217 -22.45 2.73 -25.70
N GLY A 218 -23.56 1.99 -25.73
CA GLY A 218 -24.12 1.34 -24.54
C GLY A 218 -23.20 0.24 -23.97
N GLU A 219 -22.74 -0.66 -24.85
CA GLU A 219 -21.82 -1.76 -24.48
C GLU A 219 -20.47 -1.22 -23.98
N LYS A 220 -20.01 -0.08 -24.51
CA LYS A 220 -18.80 0.61 -24.03
C LYS A 220 -18.93 1.05 -22.57
N GLU A 221 -20.09 1.58 -22.18
CA GLU A 221 -20.34 1.97 -20.78
C GLU A 221 -20.47 0.74 -19.87
N ASP A 222 -21.01 -0.36 -20.37
CA ASP A 222 -21.10 -1.60 -19.60
C ASP A 222 -19.74 -2.26 -19.42
N LEU A 223 -18.88 -2.24 -20.45
CA LEU A 223 -17.47 -2.63 -20.32
C LEU A 223 -16.76 -1.75 -19.27
N ARG A 224 -16.96 -0.42 -19.33
CA ARG A 224 -16.38 0.52 -18.37
C ARG A 224 -16.83 0.20 -16.94
N LYS A 225 -18.11 -0.09 -16.71
CA LYS A 225 -18.62 -0.50 -15.40
C LYS A 225 -17.98 -1.81 -14.95
N ALA A 226 -17.86 -2.80 -15.84
CA ALA A 226 -17.24 -4.09 -15.52
C ALA A 226 -15.76 -3.95 -15.16
N LEU A 227 -15.01 -3.08 -15.84
CA LEU A 227 -13.59 -2.80 -15.55
C LEU A 227 -13.38 -1.99 -14.26
N LEU A 228 -14.39 -1.26 -13.79
CA LEU A 228 -14.35 -0.53 -12.52
C LEU A 228 -14.84 -1.38 -11.33
N ASP A 229 -15.56 -2.47 -11.60
CA ASP A 229 -16.04 -3.39 -10.58
C ASP A 229 -14.89 -4.27 -10.06
N PRO A 230 -14.69 -4.41 -8.73
CA PRO A 230 -13.53 -5.09 -8.17
C PRO A 230 -13.45 -6.58 -8.50
N GLU A 231 -14.59 -7.28 -8.64
CA GLU A 231 -14.61 -8.72 -8.90
C GLU A 231 -14.54 -8.99 -10.40
N LYS A 232 -15.39 -8.33 -11.20
CA LYS A 232 -15.42 -8.51 -12.66
C LYS A 232 -14.13 -8.05 -13.31
N SER A 233 -13.54 -6.94 -12.87
CA SER A 233 -12.26 -6.48 -13.42
C SER A 233 -11.14 -7.50 -13.20
N THR A 234 -11.10 -8.13 -12.02
CA THR A 234 -10.12 -9.18 -11.72
C THR A 234 -10.31 -10.36 -12.67
N GLN A 235 -11.54 -10.81 -12.91
CA GLN A 235 -11.83 -11.91 -13.84
C GLN A 235 -11.45 -11.58 -15.29
N ILE A 236 -11.76 -10.36 -15.75
CA ILE A 236 -11.41 -9.90 -17.11
C ILE A 236 -9.89 -9.88 -17.28
N TRP A 237 -9.16 -9.28 -16.34
CA TRP A 237 -7.70 -9.21 -16.42
C TRP A 237 -7.04 -10.58 -16.22
N ASP A 238 -7.57 -11.45 -15.36
CA ASP A 238 -7.08 -12.82 -15.21
C ASP A 238 -7.25 -13.60 -16.53
N ALA A 239 -8.36 -13.43 -17.24
CA ALA A 239 -8.57 -14.05 -18.55
C ALA A 239 -7.55 -13.52 -19.58
N VAL A 240 -7.36 -12.20 -19.66
CA VAL A 240 -6.37 -11.56 -20.55
C VAL A 240 -4.95 -12.05 -20.24
N LEU A 241 -4.56 -12.10 -18.97
CA LEU A 241 -3.23 -12.53 -18.54
C LEU A 241 -3.03 -14.05 -18.64
N SER A 242 -4.11 -14.83 -18.73
CA SER A 242 -4.03 -16.29 -18.90
C SER A 242 -3.75 -16.71 -20.34
N LEU A 243 -3.93 -15.81 -21.31
CA LEU A 243 -3.64 -16.06 -22.73
C LEU A 243 -2.13 -16.28 -22.92
N LYS A 244 -1.77 -17.33 -23.67
CA LYS A 244 -0.38 -17.73 -23.92
C LYS A 244 -0.16 -18.02 -25.40
N GLY A 245 1.09 -17.87 -25.84
CA GLY A 245 1.47 -18.16 -27.22
C GLY A 245 0.96 -17.07 -28.17
N VAL A 246 0.30 -17.47 -29.25
CA VAL A 246 -0.12 -16.57 -30.35
C VAL A 246 -1.20 -15.58 -29.91
N GLU A 247 -2.02 -15.94 -28.92
CA GLU A 247 -3.04 -15.07 -28.34
C GLU A 247 -2.54 -14.30 -27.11
N GLY A 248 -1.27 -14.49 -26.74
CA GLY A 248 -0.63 -13.77 -25.65
C GLY A 248 -0.49 -12.29 -25.99
N ILE A 249 -0.61 -11.44 -24.97
CA ILE A 249 -0.47 -9.99 -25.12
C ILE A 249 0.77 -9.55 -24.35
N ASP A 250 1.73 -8.96 -25.06
CA ASP A 250 2.91 -8.42 -24.42
C ASP A 250 2.63 -7.03 -23.83
N MET A 251 2.88 -6.92 -22.53
CA MET A 251 2.62 -5.72 -21.75
C MET A 251 3.88 -5.24 -21.04
N ALA A 252 4.01 -3.92 -20.90
CA ALA A 252 5.09 -3.30 -20.15
C ALA A 252 4.53 -2.30 -19.14
N PHE A 253 5.04 -2.34 -17.91
CA PHE A 253 4.73 -1.34 -16.89
C PHE A 253 5.90 -0.37 -16.74
N ARG A 254 5.65 0.91 -17.00
CA ARG A 254 6.61 1.97 -16.71
C ARG A 254 6.24 2.65 -15.41
N VAL A 255 7.18 2.64 -14.46
CA VAL A 255 6.98 3.23 -13.14
C VAL A 255 7.98 4.34 -12.93
N VAL A 256 7.47 5.53 -12.61
CA VAL A 256 8.30 6.71 -12.37
C VAL A 256 8.00 7.24 -10.97
N PRO A 257 8.98 7.22 -10.04
CA PRO A 257 8.80 7.77 -8.71
C PRO A 257 8.56 9.29 -8.79
N THR A 258 7.55 9.77 -8.06
CA THR A 258 7.14 11.20 -8.11
C THR A 258 7.76 12.04 -7.00
N ARG A 259 8.57 11.45 -6.13
CA ARG A 259 9.33 12.12 -5.06
C ARG A 259 10.60 11.31 -4.79
N GLY A 260 11.42 11.73 -3.81
CA GLY A 260 12.54 10.96 -3.27
C GLY A 260 12.09 9.70 -2.52
N THR A 261 11.30 8.86 -3.17
CA THR A 261 10.96 7.52 -2.71
C THR A 261 12.10 6.61 -3.16
N ASP A 262 12.85 6.09 -2.19
CA ASP A 262 13.98 5.22 -2.51
C ASP A 262 13.48 3.93 -3.18
N PHE A 263 14.33 3.37 -4.05
CA PHE A 263 14.05 2.10 -4.72
C PHE A 263 13.72 0.98 -3.73
N ALA A 264 14.39 0.94 -2.58
CA ALA A 264 14.11 -0.05 -1.53
C ALA A 264 12.67 0.04 -1.01
N HIS A 265 12.16 1.25 -0.74
CA HIS A 265 10.77 1.45 -0.28
C HIS A 265 9.75 1.02 -1.34
N LEU A 266 10.03 1.35 -2.61
CA LEU A 266 9.18 0.96 -3.74
C LEU A 266 9.16 -0.57 -3.91
N ARG A 267 10.35 -1.19 -3.97
CA ARG A 267 10.54 -2.62 -4.11
C ARG A 267 9.86 -3.38 -2.99
N ASP A 268 10.07 -2.98 -1.73
CA ASP A 268 9.47 -3.65 -0.59
C ASP A 268 7.93 -3.52 -0.61
N GLY A 269 7.40 -2.38 -1.04
CA GLY A 269 5.95 -2.20 -1.26
C GLY A 269 5.39 -3.14 -2.33
N TRP A 270 6.14 -3.35 -3.41
CA TRP A 270 5.78 -4.29 -4.48
C TRP A 270 5.88 -5.74 -4.06
N MET A 271 7.00 -6.16 -3.45
CA MET A 271 7.18 -7.54 -2.95
C MET A 271 6.09 -7.91 -1.94
N ARG A 272 5.73 -6.99 -1.04
CA ARG A 272 4.59 -7.19 -0.12
C ARG A 272 3.26 -7.33 -0.85
N GLY A 273 3.03 -6.52 -1.90
CA GLY A 273 1.83 -6.63 -2.74
C GLY A 273 1.73 -7.98 -3.45
N ILE A 274 2.83 -8.44 -4.04
CA ILE A 274 2.92 -9.75 -4.72
C ILE A 274 2.67 -10.87 -3.71
N ALA A 275 3.38 -10.87 -2.58
CA ALA A 275 3.23 -11.88 -1.54
C ALA A 275 1.78 -11.96 -1.02
N SER A 276 1.15 -10.81 -0.77
CA SER A 276 -0.27 -10.75 -0.35
C SER A 276 -1.19 -11.42 -1.38
N ARG A 277 -0.99 -11.16 -2.68
CA ARG A 277 -1.78 -11.78 -3.75
C ARG A 277 -1.50 -13.27 -3.89
N THR A 278 -0.25 -13.69 -3.75
CA THR A 278 0.11 -15.12 -3.75
C THR A 278 -0.57 -15.87 -2.59
N ASP A 279 -0.60 -15.26 -1.41
CA ASP A 279 -1.26 -15.86 -0.24
C ASP A 279 -2.79 -15.89 -0.40
N GLU A 280 -3.40 -14.88 -1.01
CA GLU A 280 -4.82 -14.90 -1.37
C GLU A 280 -5.16 -16.04 -2.33
N VAL A 281 -4.36 -16.24 -3.39
CA VAL A 281 -4.55 -17.34 -4.35
C VAL A 281 -4.41 -18.69 -3.67
N ARG A 282 -3.38 -18.88 -2.82
CA ARG A 282 -3.20 -20.12 -2.05
C ARG A 282 -4.39 -20.42 -1.14
N LYS A 283 -4.94 -19.39 -0.47
CA LYS A 283 -6.14 -19.54 0.37
C LYS A 283 -7.35 -19.96 -0.45
N ARG A 284 -7.60 -19.33 -1.59
CA ARG A 284 -8.70 -19.70 -2.51
C ARG A 284 -8.56 -21.14 -3.01
N GLN A 285 -7.35 -21.56 -3.40
CA GLN A 285 -7.09 -22.94 -3.82
C GLN A 285 -7.35 -23.95 -2.69
N ALA A 286 -6.87 -23.67 -1.48
CA ALA A 286 -7.11 -24.53 -0.31
C ALA A 286 -8.61 -24.63 0.03
N GLU A 287 -9.36 -23.55 -0.13
CA GLU A 287 -10.81 -23.54 0.09
C GLU A 287 -11.56 -24.36 -0.97
N LEU A 288 -11.20 -24.22 -2.26
CA LEU A 288 -11.76 -25.04 -3.34
C LEU A 288 -11.50 -26.53 -3.13
N LEU A 289 -10.28 -26.91 -2.72
CA LEU A 289 -9.95 -28.29 -2.40
C LEU A 289 -10.78 -28.83 -1.23
N ARG A 290 -11.01 -28.02 -0.19
CA ARG A 290 -11.89 -28.38 0.93
C ARG A 290 -13.33 -28.59 0.47
N GLN A 291 -13.85 -27.70 -0.36
CA GLN A 291 -15.21 -27.81 -0.92
C GLN A 291 -15.36 -29.08 -1.78
N GLN A 292 -14.37 -29.40 -2.60
CA GLN A 292 -14.34 -30.64 -3.39
C GLN A 292 -14.27 -31.88 -2.49
N ALA A 293 -13.46 -31.88 -1.43
CA ALA A 293 -13.39 -32.99 -0.48
C ALA A 293 -14.70 -33.21 0.28
N THR A 294 -15.39 -32.11 0.66
CA THR A 294 -16.73 -32.16 1.26
C THR A 294 -17.78 -32.67 0.27
N ALA A 295 -17.77 -32.18 -0.98
CA ALA A 295 -18.69 -32.60 -2.03
C ALA A 295 -18.50 -34.08 -2.41
N ASN A 296 -17.25 -34.56 -2.46
CA ASN A 296 -16.91 -35.93 -2.79
C ASN A 296 -17.04 -36.90 -1.59
N LYS A 297 -17.45 -36.43 -0.41
CA LYS A 297 -17.55 -37.20 0.85
C LYS A 297 -16.30 -38.02 1.19
N GLN A 298 -15.14 -37.69 0.63
CA GLN A 298 -13.84 -38.25 1.00
C GLN A 298 -13.31 -37.47 2.20
N ILE A 299 -14.00 -37.60 3.32
CA ILE A 299 -13.48 -37.22 4.63
C ILE A 299 -13.07 -38.53 5.30
N SER A 300 -11.88 -39.04 4.96
CA SER A 300 -11.18 -39.81 5.97
C SER A 300 -10.73 -38.79 7.01
N LEU A 301 -11.46 -38.70 8.13
CA LEU A 301 -10.86 -38.20 9.38
C LEU A 301 -9.51 -38.92 9.51
N PRO A 302 -8.41 -38.27 9.93
CA PRO A 302 -7.28 -39.03 10.45
C PRO A 302 -7.87 -39.97 11.50
N LYS A 303 -7.78 -41.29 11.25
CA LYS A 303 -8.18 -42.28 12.25
C LYS A 303 -7.48 -41.84 13.53
N PRO A 304 -8.19 -41.64 14.65
CA PRO A 304 -7.49 -41.53 15.92
C PRO A 304 -6.58 -42.75 15.97
N VAL A 305 -5.28 -42.51 16.11
CA VAL A 305 -4.29 -43.57 16.30
C VAL A 305 -4.85 -44.42 17.43
N SER A 306 -5.20 -45.67 17.12
CA SER A 306 -5.69 -46.58 18.15
C SER A 306 -4.56 -46.76 19.16
N ASP A 307 -4.87 -46.77 20.46
CA ASP A 307 -3.87 -46.92 21.53
C ASP A 307 -3.03 -48.21 21.38
N ASP A 308 -3.49 -49.17 20.56
CA ASP A 308 -2.76 -50.40 20.19
C ASP A 308 -1.58 -50.18 19.21
N GLU A 309 -1.50 -49.05 18.50
CA GLU A 309 -0.39 -48.80 17.55
C GLU A 309 0.91 -48.36 18.26
N PHE A 310 0.83 -48.08 19.57
CA PHE A 310 1.98 -47.81 20.44
C PHE A 310 2.37 -49.00 21.33
N SER A 311 1.60 -50.10 21.31
CA SER A 311 1.91 -51.33 22.06
C SER A 311 2.69 -52.36 21.23
N ASP A 312 3.03 -52.06 19.97
CA ASP A 312 3.89 -52.91 19.16
C ASP A 312 5.29 -53.04 19.80
N GLU A 313 5.62 -54.25 20.24
CA GLU A 313 6.93 -54.65 20.78
C GLU A 313 8.12 -54.28 19.87
N ALA A 314 7.86 -53.94 18.60
CA ALA A 314 8.82 -53.43 17.63
C ALA A 314 9.58 -52.18 18.11
N PHE A 315 8.92 -51.27 18.85
CA PHE A 315 9.59 -50.10 19.41
C PHE A 315 10.56 -50.46 20.55
N GLY A 316 10.16 -51.43 21.38
CA GLY A 316 11.02 -51.98 22.44
C GLY A 316 12.24 -52.71 21.90
N ALA A 317 12.07 -53.46 20.80
CA ALA A 317 13.16 -54.12 20.09
C ALA A 317 14.13 -53.09 19.47
N ALA A 318 13.61 -52.05 18.81
CA ALA A 318 14.44 -51.00 18.21
C ALA A 318 15.26 -50.21 19.25
N MET A 319 14.71 -49.95 20.44
CA MET A 319 15.47 -49.30 21.53
C MET A 319 16.50 -50.21 22.20
N LYS A 320 16.31 -51.53 22.13
CA LYS A 320 17.28 -52.51 22.63
C LYS A 320 18.47 -52.63 21.67
N ASP A 321 18.20 -52.62 20.36
CA ASP A 321 19.24 -52.60 19.32
C ASP A 321 20.04 -51.28 19.31
N PHE A 322 19.41 -50.16 19.68
CA PHE A 322 20.12 -48.88 19.82
C PHE A 322 21.04 -48.80 21.06
N LYS A 323 20.79 -49.64 22.07
CA LYS A 323 21.52 -49.63 23.36
C LYS A 323 22.60 -50.70 23.46
N ALA A 324 22.66 -51.64 22.51
CA ALA A 324 23.76 -52.58 22.33
C ALA A 324 24.90 -51.92 21.54
#